data_AF-A0A920NST1-F1
#
_entry.id   AF-A0A920NST1-F1
#
_cell.length_a   1.000
_cell.length_b   1.000
_cell.length_c   1.000
_cell.angle_alpha   90.00
_cell.angle_beta   90.00
_cell.angle_gamma   90.00
#
_symmetry.space_group_name_H-M   'P 1'
#
loop_
_entity.id
_entity.type
_entity.pdbx_description
1 polymer ?
#
loop_
_entity_poly.entity_id
_entity_poly.type
_entity_poly.pdbx_seq_one_letter_code
_entity_poly.pdbx_strand_id
1 'polypeptide(L)'
;MFTHYTDEADDIIGHFNYILVSDGDLQEPISTGAAALAGHWGLSRVIIFYDSNKAQISGNIERSDSADYGTIFEGYGWHVQRINGHDHKQKQISY
;
A
#
# COMPACT_ATOMS: atom_id res chain seq x y z
N MET A 1 -12.26 -13.12 -6.61
CA MET A 1 -11.85 -14.00 -7.72
C MET A 1 -10.58 -14.82 -7.44
N PHE A 2 -10.00 -14.82 -6.23
CA PHE A 2 -8.94 -15.78 -5.83
C PHE A 2 -9.02 -16.11 -4.32
N THR A 3 -10.20 -16.43 -3.82
CA THR A 3 -10.45 -16.61 -2.38
C THR A 3 -10.57 -18.07 -1.95
N HIS A 4 -10.38 -19.02 -2.87
CA HIS A 4 -10.57 -20.45 -2.60
C HIS A 4 -9.33 -21.22 -3.01
N TYR A 5 -8.43 -21.39 -2.04
CA TYR A 5 -7.35 -22.36 -2.08
C TYR A 5 -7.79 -23.59 -1.26
N THR A 6 -7.25 -24.76 -1.58
CA THR A 6 -7.30 -25.87 -0.62
C THR A 6 -6.34 -25.56 0.53
N ASP A 7 -6.56 -26.14 1.71
CA ASP A 7 -5.67 -25.94 2.84
C ASP A 7 -4.23 -26.35 2.50
N GLU A 8 -4.03 -27.39 1.68
CA GLU A 8 -2.69 -27.78 1.22
C GLU A 8 -2.05 -26.75 0.28
N ALA A 9 -2.86 -26.05 -0.53
CA ALA A 9 -2.35 -24.99 -1.39
C ALA A 9 -1.99 -23.75 -0.55
N ASP A 10 -2.76 -23.40 0.48
CA ASP A 10 -2.41 -22.28 1.36
C ASP A 10 -1.13 -22.55 2.17
N ASP A 11 -0.86 -23.79 2.56
CA ASP A 11 0.41 -24.15 3.21
C ASP A 11 1.64 -23.96 2.29
N ILE A 12 1.48 -24.19 0.98
CA ILE A 12 2.59 -24.12 0.02
C ILE A 12 2.81 -22.70 -0.51
N ILE A 13 1.73 -21.94 -0.76
CA ILE A 13 1.80 -20.62 -1.41
C ILE A 13 1.14 -19.47 -0.62
N GLY A 14 0.56 -19.73 0.55
CA GLY A 14 -0.10 -18.75 1.41
C GLY A 14 0.91 -17.85 2.13
N HIS A 15 1.43 -16.85 1.44
CA HIS A 15 2.31 -15.84 2.01
C HIS A 15 1.73 -14.43 1.78
N PHE A 16 2.21 -13.48 2.59
CA PHE A 16 1.96 -12.06 2.39
C PHE A 16 3.13 -11.41 1.68
N ASN A 17 2.82 -10.44 0.83
CA ASN A 17 3.79 -9.58 0.17
C ASN A 17 3.75 -8.22 0.85
N TYR A 18 4.84 -7.85 1.53
CA TYR A 18 5.00 -6.57 2.20
C TYR A 18 5.91 -5.67 1.38
N ILE A 19 5.44 -4.45 1.09
CA ILE A 19 6.15 -3.49 0.25
C ILE A 19 6.30 -2.19 1.04
N LEU A 20 7.52 -1.66 1.13
CA LEU A 20 7.77 -0.33 1.67
C LEU A 20 7.96 0.65 0.51
N VAL A 21 7.21 1.74 0.52
CA VAL A 21 7.25 2.77 -0.52
C VAL A 21 7.38 4.15 0.11
N SER A 22 7.91 5.10 -0.67
CA SER A 22 8.08 6.50 -0.32
C SER A 22 7.27 7.41 -1.25
N ASP A 23 7.35 8.73 -1.02
CA ASP A 23 6.72 9.74 -1.88
C ASP A 23 7.11 9.58 -3.35
N GLY A 24 8.40 9.35 -3.63
CA GLY A 24 8.89 9.23 -5.00
C GLY A 24 8.32 8.03 -5.74
N ASP A 25 8.15 6.90 -5.05
CA ASP A 25 7.57 5.69 -5.65
C ASP A 25 6.11 5.93 -6.08
N LEU A 26 5.33 6.63 -5.25
CA LEU A 26 3.91 6.88 -5.53
C LEU A 26 3.68 8.01 -6.56
N GLN A 27 4.66 8.88 -6.77
CA GLN A 27 4.62 9.92 -7.80
C GLN A 27 4.81 9.34 -9.21
N GLU A 28 5.44 8.17 -9.33
CA GLU A 28 5.62 7.50 -10.62
C GLU A 28 4.29 6.88 -11.11
N PRO A 29 3.82 7.20 -12.33
CA PRO A 29 2.54 6.70 -12.85
C PRO A 29 2.45 5.18 -12.93
N ILE A 30 3.58 4.49 -13.04
CA ILE A 30 3.63 3.02 -13.08
C ILE A 30 3.11 2.42 -11.76
N SER A 31 3.40 3.06 -10.63
CA SER A 31 3.02 2.58 -9.29
C SER A 31 1.52 2.70 -9.06
N THR A 32 0.92 3.82 -9.48
CA THR A 32 -0.53 4.03 -9.38
C THR A 32 -1.29 3.10 -10.33
N GLY A 33 -0.77 2.86 -11.54
CA GLY A 33 -1.31 1.86 -12.45
C GLY A 33 -1.28 0.43 -11.88
N ALA A 34 -0.16 0.03 -11.27
CA ALA A 34 -0.04 -1.27 -10.60
C ALA A 34 -0.99 -1.39 -9.39
N ALA A 35 -1.10 -0.36 -8.56
CA ALA A 35 -2.00 -0.33 -7.42
C ALA A 35 -3.47 -0.43 -7.84
N ALA A 36 -3.87 0.25 -8.93
CA ALA A 36 -5.21 0.16 -9.48
C ALA A 36 -5.55 -1.26 -9.96
N LEU A 37 -4.62 -1.95 -10.65
CA LEU A 37 -4.81 -3.33 -11.08
C LEU A 37 -4.90 -4.31 -9.89
N ALA A 38 -4.02 -4.14 -8.90
CA ALA A 38 -4.03 -4.98 -7.70
C ALA A 38 -5.34 -4.84 -6.92
N GLY A 39 -5.86 -3.61 -6.79
CA GLY A 39 -7.17 -3.35 -6.18
C GLY A 39 -8.31 -3.95 -7.00
N HIS A 40 -8.29 -3.79 -8.33
CA HIS A 40 -9.26 -4.40 -9.24
C HIS A 40 -9.29 -5.93 -9.15
N TRP A 41 -8.14 -6.59 -9.00
CA TRP A 41 -8.05 -8.05 -8.84
C TRP A 41 -8.34 -8.53 -7.42
N GLY A 42 -8.45 -7.64 -6.44
CA GLY A 42 -8.70 -7.97 -5.04
C GLY A 42 -7.54 -8.75 -4.40
N LEU A 43 -6.29 -8.34 -4.66
CA LEU A 43 -5.11 -8.98 -4.10
C LEU A 43 -4.96 -8.72 -2.59
N SER A 44 -5.69 -9.47 -1.77
CA SER A 44 -5.79 -9.25 -0.31
C SER A 44 -4.53 -9.55 0.50
N ARG A 45 -3.54 -10.23 -0.10
CA ARG A 45 -2.27 -10.59 0.56
C ARG A 45 -1.12 -9.64 0.20
N VAL A 46 -1.40 -8.49 -0.42
CA VAL A 46 -0.43 -7.43 -0.67
C VAL A 46 -0.65 -6.30 0.33
N ILE A 47 0.40 -5.93 1.06
CA ILE A 47 0.37 -4.90 2.09
C ILE A 47 1.45 -3.87 1.77
N ILE A 48 1.03 -2.62 1.59
CA ILE A 48 1.93 -1.50 1.29
C ILE A 48 2.05 -0.61 2.52
N PHE A 49 3.29 -0.42 2.98
CA PHE A 49 3.64 0.62 3.94
C PHE A 49 4.16 1.83 3.18
N TYR A 50 3.41 2.92 3.26
CA TYR A 50 3.81 4.20 2.70
C TYR A 50 4.47 5.07 3.79
N ASP A 51 5.76 5.35 3.64
CA ASP A 51 6.48 6.28 4.52
C ASP A 51 6.15 7.74 4.14
N SER A 52 5.04 8.24 4.69
CA SER A 52 4.58 9.62 4.48
C SER A 52 5.30 10.59 5.42
N ASN A 53 6.60 10.79 5.19
CA ASN A 53 7.45 11.67 6.00
C ASN A 53 7.54 13.12 5.46
N LYS A 54 6.92 13.39 4.29
CA LYS A 54 6.88 14.69 3.60
C LYS A 54 8.24 15.22 3.13
N ALA A 55 9.21 14.34 2.92
CA ALA A 55 10.57 14.71 2.56
C ALA A 55 11.02 14.04 1.24
N GLN A 56 11.51 14.86 0.32
CA GLN A 56 12.12 14.41 -0.93
C GLN A 56 13.52 15.01 -1.09
N ILE A 57 14.29 14.52 -2.06
CA ILE A 57 15.62 15.05 -2.38
C ILE A 57 15.59 16.56 -2.72
N SER A 58 14.47 17.02 -3.29
CA SER A 58 14.20 18.42 -3.65
C SER A 58 13.67 19.26 -2.48
N GLY A 59 13.46 18.68 -1.30
CA GLY A 59 12.91 19.33 -0.12
C GLY A 59 11.49 18.86 0.21
N ASN A 60 10.65 19.77 0.71
CA ASN A 60 9.27 19.45 1.08
C ASN A 60 8.46 19.00 -0.15
N ILE A 61 7.72 17.90 0.01
CA ILE A 61 6.84 17.30 -1.01
C ILE A 61 5.85 18.30 -1.63
N GLU A 62 5.35 19.27 -0.86
CA GLU A 62 4.35 20.26 -1.29
C GLU A 62 4.83 21.14 -2.46
N ARG A 63 6.14 21.11 -2.78
CA ARG A 63 6.72 21.81 -3.93
C ARG A 63 6.43 21.13 -5.27
N SER A 64 6.16 19.83 -5.26
CA SER A 64 6.04 19.00 -6.47
C SER A 64 4.79 18.13 -6.50
N ASP A 65 4.12 17.96 -5.37
CA ASP A 65 2.99 17.05 -5.24
C ASP A 65 1.99 17.55 -4.19
N SER A 66 0.71 17.27 -4.43
CA SER A 66 -0.42 17.63 -3.58
C SER A 66 -1.45 16.50 -3.48
N ALA A 67 -1.08 15.29 -3.91
CA ALA A 67 -1.95 14.14 -3.91
C ALA A 67 -2.23 13.64 -2.50
N ASP A 68 -3.49 13.26 -2.24
CA ASP A 68 -3.81 12.41 -1.10
C ASP A 68 -3.83 10.95 -1.54
N TYR A 69 -2.67 10.29 -1.40
CA TYR A 69 -2.52 8.88 -1.75
C TYR A 69 -3.44 7.95 -0.98
N GLY A 70 -3.82 8.28 0.26
CA GLY A 70 -4.80 7.46 1.00
C GLY A 70 -6.14 7.42 0.28
N THR A 71 -6.66 8.59 -0.10
CA THR A 71 -7.92 8.71 -0.84
C THR A 71 -7.83 8.07 -2.23
N ILE A 72 -6.68 8.20 -2.92
CA ILE A 72 -6.47 7.56 -4.23
C ILE A 72 -6.52 6.03 -4.10
N PHE A 73 -5.85 5.46 -3.10
CA PHE A 73 -5.82 4.02 -2.88
C PHE A 73 -7.18 3.47 -2.44
N GLU A 74 -7.94 4.19 -1.61
CA GLU A 74 -9.34 3.88 -1.32
C GLU A 74 -10.18 3.83 -2.61
N GLY A 75 -9.96 4.80 -3.53
CA GLY A 75 -10.59 4.83 -4.85
C GLY A 75 -10.22 3.64 -5.75
N TYR A 76 -9.04 3.04 -5.55
CA TYR A 76 -8.63 1.79 -6.20
C TYR A 76 -9.19 0.53 -5.53
N GLY A 77 -9.92 0.66 -4.43
CA GLY A 77 -10.49 -0.46 -3.68
C GLY A 77 -9.56 -1.06 -2.63
N TRP A 78 -8.51 -0.33 -2.22
CA TRP A 78 -7.65 -0.76 -1.12
C TRP A 78 -8.27 -0.46 0.23
N HIS A 79 -7.92 -1.30 1.21
CA HIS A 79 -8.10 -0.97 2.61
C HIS A 79 -6.95 -0.06 3.07
N VAL A 80 -7.27 1.14 3.56
CA VAL A 80 -6.28 2.14 3.96
C VAL A 80 -6.34 2.38 5.46
N GLN A 81 -5.16 2.38 6.10
CA GLN A 81 -4.99 2.73 7.51
C GLN A 81 -3.94 3.83 7.63
N ARG A 82 -4.24 4.86 8.41
CA ARG A 82 -3.27 5.91 8.76
C ARG A 82 -2.80 5.70 10.18
N ILE A 83 -1.49 5.59 10.36
CA ILE A 83 -0.88 5.28 11.66
C ILE A 83 0.21 6.29 11.99
N ASN A 84 0.49 6.48 13.28
CA ASN A 84 1.73 7.13 13.70
C ASN A 84 2.89 6.14 13.64
N GLY A 85 3.81 6.31 12.67
CA GLY A 85 4.97 5.43 12.48
C GLY A 85 5.92 5.32 13.69
N HIS A 86 5.85 6.28 14.63
CA HIS A 86 6.62 6.26 15.88
C HIS A 86 5.89 5.56 17.05
N ASP A 87 4.59 5.26 16.92
CA ASP A 87 3.83 4.52 17.91
C ASP A 87 3.80 3.03 17.54
N HIS A 88 4.59 2.23 18.26
CA HIS A 88 4.70 0.79 18.01
C HIS A 88 3.39 0.04 18.28
N LYS A 89 2.46 0.60 19.07
CA LYS A 89 1.16 -0.02 19.32
C LYS A 89 0.20 0.12 18.14
N GLN A 90 0.41 1.14 17.30
CA GLN A 90 -0.43 1.41 16.12
C GLN A 90 0.04 0.64 14.88
N LYS A 91 1.14 -0.10 14.94
CA LYS A 91 1.65 -0.92 13.82
C LYS A 91 0.93 -2.27 13.68
N GLN A 92 -0.17 -2.51 14.41
CA GLN A 92 -0.96 -3.73 14.27
C GLN A 92 -1.85 -3.65 13.05
N ILE A 93 -1.59 -4.54 12.09
CA ILE A 93 -2.41 -4.73 10.91
C ILE A 93 -3.67 -5.47 11.34
N SER A 94 -4.83 -4.83 11.17
CA SER A 94 -6.12 -5.52 11.25
C SER A 94 -6.38 -6.21 9.92
N TYR A 95 -6.55 -7.53 9.94
CA TYR A 95 -6.84 -8.38 8.77
C TYR A 95 -8.34 -8.53 8.53
#